data_AF-A0A2B8B734-F1
#
_entry.id   AF-A0A2B8B734-F1
#
_cell.length_a   1.000
_cell.length_b   1.000
_cell.length_c   1.000
_cell.angle_alpha   90.00
_cell.angle_beta   90.00
_cell.angle_gamma   90.00
#
_symmetry.space_group_name_H-M   'P 1'
#
loop_
_entity.id
_entity.type
_entity.pdbx_description
1 polymer ?
#
loop_
_entity_poly.entity_id
_entity_poly.type
_entity_poly.pdbx_seq_one_letter_code
_entity_poly.pdbx_strand_id
1 'polypeptide(L)'
;MSLRVASSIASSALRTSEVGIAVASSNVANADTDGYTRKTASNVTRSTGVNVASVDVTAVSSNVDRYLLKTLVSAQSDLGYTDTRNSYLDQMQSAFGSVSSDDSGGTDIGSMIDALADTLGTLATSPESESAKAATVQDLSDLAETLRSTSSSIQSLRAQADDGIATTVDTINETLSGIDSLNDRIVKGKALGQNVTDLEDQRNTALKSLSKSIDVTYQVDDSGLMRISTASGKSLLDTKVHELSYTPAASVSASTVYSTGGSSGFGGIMLNGVDVTGSSLGGSLGALVQLRDTDLPAQQAGLDELATTLMDRLNAIQNQGTSYPAPQSLTGTETVSATDALKVTSGTLRVAVTDSSGTAAEVLDIDLSTKSTLQDVVDAINTMSSTSASISADGKLVISATGTGTGIALGGDANDGTTGAFSDAYGLNDLLTGTGASDIKVATRIANDSSLLATGALSSASGLTAGDTALTSGEGSVAKALSAAFSASHDFDAVGSLSARSTSFAGYAGAVIQGAATLADKASTAYDSQKTYTSSLESTFSSQSGVNVDEETAAISTLQSAYEAAAAVMKTLQEMFSTALDMVQ
;
A
#
# COMPACT_ATOMS: atom_id res chain seq x y z
N MET A 1 -40.83 -17.70 -66.14
CA MET A 1 -39.72 -16.80 -65.76
C MET A 1 -39.03 -16.31 -67.02
N SER A 2 -38.65 -15.04 -67.11
CA SER A 2 -37.76 -14.60 -68.18
C SER A 2 -36.31 -14.98 -67.84
N LEU A 3 -35.48 -15.30 -68.84
CA LEU A 3 -34.04 -15.62 -68.67
C LEU A 3 -33.30 -14.54 -67.87
N ARG A 4 -33.71 -13.27 -68.00
CA ARG A 4 -33.18 -12.13 -67.22
C ARG A 4 -33.45 -12.23 -65.71
N VAL A 5 -34.62 -12.71 -65.31
CA VAL A 5 -34.96 -12.87 -63.88
C VAL A 5 -34.15 -14.01 -63.27
N ALA A 6 -34.01 -15.14 -63.98
CA ALA A 6 -33.21 -16.25 -63.52
C ALA A 6 -31.71 -15.89 -63.39
N SER A 7 -31.17 -15.10 -64.33
CA SER A 7 -29.79 -14.60 -64.27
C SER A 7 -29.57 -13.62 -63.12
N SER A 8 -30.55 -12.74 -62.84
CA SER A 8 -30.49 -11.81 -61.71
C SER A 8 -30.51 -12.53 -60.37
N ILE A 9 -31.31 -13.61 -60.23
CA ILE A 9 -31.37 -14.42 -59.01
C ILE A 9 -30.07 -15.19 -58.83
N ALA A 10 -29.55 -15.83 -59.89
CA ALA A 10 -28.34 -16.63 -59.79
C ALA A 10 -27.09 -15.77 -59.53
N SER A 11 -26.98 -14.57 -60.11
CA SER A 11 -25.90 -13.62 -59.80
C SER A 11 -25.97 -13.05 -58.39
N SER A 12 -27.18 -12.77 -57.90
CA SER A 12 -27.43 -12.35 -56.52
C SER A 12 -27.08 -13.47 -55.51
N ALA A 13 -27.45 -14.72 -55.81
CA ALA A 13 -27.09 -15.88 -55.01
C ALA A 13 -25.58 -16.12 -54.96
N LEU A 14 -24.87 -16.01 -56.11
CA LEU A 14 -23.41 -16.10 -56.17
C LEU A 14 -22.73 -15.06 -55.27
N ARG A 15 -23.12 -13.79 -55.39
CA ARG A 15 -22.56 -12.70 -54.55
C ARG A 15 -22.85 -12.89 -53.07
N THR A 16 -24.05 -13.32 -52.73
CA THR A 16 -24.45 -13.58 -51.34
C THR A 16 -23.64 -14.72 -50.74
N SER A 17 -23.46 -15.83 -51.48
CA SER A 17 -22.62 -16.94 -51.05
C SER A 17 -21.15 -16.55 -50.95
N GLU A 18 -20.62 -15.74 -51.88
CA GLU A 18 -19.24 -15.25 -51.84
C GLU A 18 -18.96 -14.40 -50.59
N VAL A 19 -19.86 -13.47 -50.26
CA VAL A 19 -19.75 -12.67 -49.03
C VAL A 19 -19.90 -13.55 -47.78
N GLY A 20 -20.84 -14.50 -47.80
CA GLY A 20 -21.00 -15.45 -46.69
C GLY A 20 -19.75 -16.28 -46.44
N ILE A 21 -19.11 -16.80 -47.51
CA ILE A 21 -17.86 -17.57 -47.43
C ILE A 21 -16.75 -16.68 -46.88
N ALA A 22 -16.63 -15.44 -47.35
CA ALA A 22 -15.63 -14.50 -46.86
C ALA A 22 -15.80 -14.19 -45.38
N VAL A 23 -17.03 -13.94 -44.92
CA VAL A 23 -17.35 -13.68 -43.50
C VAL A 23 -17.03 -14.91 -42.64
N ALA A 24 -17.46 -16.10 -43.06
CA ALA A 24 -17.20 -17.32 -42.29
C ALA A 24 -15.70 -17.67 -42.28
N SER A 25 -14.99 -17.48 -43.40
CA SER A 25 -13.53 -17.64 -43.46
C SER A 25 -12.80 -16.64 -42.56
N SER A 26 -13.29 -15.39 -42.49
CA SER A 26 -12.74 -14.38 -41.57
C SER A 26 -12.99 -14.76 -40.11
N ASN A 27 -14.18 -15.27 -39.78
CA ASN A 27 -14.48 -15.76 -38.45
C ASN A 27 -13.53 -16.90 -38.06
N VAL A 28 -13.35 -17.91 -38.91
CA VAL A 28 -12.42 -19.02 -38.65
C VAL A 28 -10.99 -18.51 -38.48
N ALA A 29 -10.53 -17.60 -39.35
CA ALA A 29 -9.17 -17.06 -39.28
C ALA A 29 -8.90 -16.24 -38.00
N ASN A 30 -9.94 -15.62 -37.43
CA ASN A 30 -9.84 -14.81 -36.21
C ASN A 30 -10.42 -15.51 -34.97
N ALA A 31 -10.72 -16.81 -35.03
CA ALA A 31 -11.37 -17.52 -33.92
C ALA A 31 -10.55 -17.48 -32.62
N ASP A 32 -9.21 -17.46 -32.74
CA ASP A 32 -8.28 -17.37 -31.61
C ASP A 32 -7.89 -15.92 -31.23
N THR A 33 -8.46 -14.91 -31.91
CA THR A 33 -8.15 -13.49 -31.62
C THR A 33 -8.98 -13.00 -30.44
N ASP A 34 -8.31 -12.53 -29.37
CA ASP A 34 -9.00 -12.03 -28.19
C ASP A 34 -9.94 -10.86 -28.53
N GLY A 35 -11.15 -10.92 -27.98
CA GLY A 35 -12.21 -9.93 -28.20
C GLY A 35 -12.86 -9.97 -29.59
N TYR A 36 -12.43 -10.85 -30.51
CA TYR A 36 -13.11 -11.01 -31.79
C TYR A 36 -14.49 -11.64 -31.60
N THR A 37 -15.50 -11.00 -32.19
CA THR A 37 -16.89 -11.48 -32.13
C THR A 37 -17.33 -12.03 -33.48
N ARG A 38 -18.12 -13.11 -33.48
CA ARG A 38 -18.64 -13.75 -34.68
C ARG A 38 -19.42 -12.75 -35.53
N LYS A 39 -19.05 -12.65 -36.80
CA LYS A 39 -19.71 -11.78 -37.77
C LYS A 39 -20.75 -12.56 -38.55
N THR A 40 -21.86 -11.91 -38.85
CA THR A 40 -22.97 -12.48 -39.63
C THR A 40 -23.32 -11.55 -40.79
N ALA A 41 -23.53 -12.12 -41.98
CA ALA A 41 -24.00 -11.37 -43.14
C ALA A 41 -25.54 -11.36 -43.14
N SER A 42 -26.15 -10.17 -43.08
CA SER A 42 -27.60 -10.01 -43.15
C SER A 42 -28.06 -9.84 -44.59
N ASN A 43 -29.01 -10.68 -44.99
CA ASN A 43 -29.56 -10.74 -46.33
C ASN A 43 -30.98 -10.18 -46.33
N VAL A 44 -31.28 -9.24 -47.24
CA VAL A 44 -32.67 -8.80 -47.46
C VAL A 44 -33.12 -9.17 -48.86
N THR A 45 -34.37 -9.63 -48.94
CA THR A 45 -35.02 -9.87 -50.22
C THR A 45 -35.56 -8.55 -50.76
N ARG A 46 -34.93 -8.01 -51.80
CA ARG A 46 -35.40 -6.80 -52.48
C ARG A 46 -36.43 -7.19 -53.55
N SER A 47 -37.68 -6.76 -53.33
CA SER A 47 -38.78 -6.91 -54.30
C SER A 47 -38.93 -5.63 -55.11
N THR A 48 -38.67 -5.67 -56.41
CA THR A 48 -38.76 -4.49 -57.31
C THR A 48 -40.16 -4.30 -57.92
N GLY A 49 -41.22 -4.70 -57.23
CA GLY A 49 -42.61 -4.40 -57.62
C GLY A 49 -43.17 -5.23 -58.78
N VAL A 50 -42.36 -6.05 -59.45
CA VAL A 50 -42.80 -7.01 -60.49
C VAL A 50 -42.08 -8.35 -60.33
N ASN A 51 -42.48 -9.16 -59.34
CA ASN A 51 -42.10 -10.58 -59.20
C ASN A 51 -40.59 -10.92 -59.32
N VAL A 52 -39.68 -10.02 -58.96
CA VAL A 52 -38.23 -10.30 -58.84
C VAL A 52 -37.88 -10.30 -57.36
N ALA A 53 -37.37 -11.42 -56.86
CA ALA A 53 -36.76 -11.54 -55.54
C ALA A 53 -35.24 -11.64 -55.73
N SER A 54 -34.53 -10.52 -55.70
CA SER A 54 -33.07 -10.53 -55.55
C SER A 54 -32.72 -10.48 -54.07
N VAL A 55 -31.69 -11.20 -53.66
CA VAL A 55 -31.14 -11.16 -52.31
C VAL A 55 -29.90 -10.28 -52.33
N ASP A 56 -29.91 -9.19 -51.58
CA ASP A 56 -28.74 -8.33 -51.41
C ASP A 56 -28.23 -8.47 -49.96
N VAL A 57 -26.91 -8.58 -49.80
CA VAL A 57 -26.27 -8.44 -48.49
C VAL A 57 -26.30 -6.96 -48.13
N THR A 58 -26.96 -6.61 -47.03
CA THR A 58 -27.14 -5.20 -46.63
C THR A 58 -26.17 -4.75 -45.57
N ALA A 59 -25.76 -5.65 -44.69
CA ALA A 59 -24.80 -5.36 -43.64
C ALA A 59 -24.11 -6.62 -43.15
N VAL A 60 -22.87 -6.47 -42.69
CA VAL A 60 -22.24 -7.43 -41.80
C VAL A 60 -22.38 -6.89 -40.39
N SER A 61 -22.89 -7.70 -39.46
CA SER A 61 -23.12 -7.31 -38.07
C SER A 61 -22.54 -8.34 -37.12
N SER A 62 -22.13 -7.87 -35.95
CA SER A 62 -21.86 -8.72 -34.78
C SER A 62 -23.05 -8.68 -33.83
N ASN A 63 -23.33 -9.80 -33.16
CA ASN A 63 -24.31 -9.86 -32.08
C ASN A 63 -23.55 -9.88 -30.74
N VAL A 64 -23.56 -8.76 -30.04
CA VAL A 64 -22.95 -8.61 -28.71
C VAL A 64 -24.05 -8.26 -27.72
N ASP A 65 -24.20 -9.06 -26.67
CA ASP A 65 -25.10 -8.73 -25.57
C ASP A 65 -24.53 -7.52 -24.80
N ARG A 66 -25.22 -6.38 -24.94
CA ARG A 66 -24.82 -5.10 -24.33
C ARG A 66 -24.92 -5.13 -22.81
N TYR A 67 -25.84 -5.91 -22.25
CA TYR A 67 -25.95 -6.06 -20.80
C TYR A 67 -24.80 -6.90 -20.28
N LEU A 68 -24.48 -8.01 -20.95
CA LEU A 68 -23.34 -8.84 -20.58
C LEU A 68 -22.02 -8.07 -20.67
N LEU A 69 -21.80 -7.30 -21.75
CA LEU A 69 -20.62 -6.45 -21.88
C LEU A 69 -20.55 -5.40 -20.77
N LYS A 70 -21.67 -4.77 -20.40
CA LYS A 70 -21.71 -3.81 -19.29
C LYS A 70 -21.36 -4.47 -17.94
N THR A 71 -21.87 -5.67 -17.67
CA THR A 71 -21.51 -6.44 -16.48
C THR A 71 -20.03 -6.81 -16.48
N LEU A 72 -19.50 -7.23 -17.64
CA LEU A 72 -18.08 -7.56 -17.80
C LEU A 72 -17.18 -6.35 -17.52
N VAL A 73 -17.53 -5.17 -18.03
CA VAL A 73 -16.80 -3.91 -17.79
C VAL A 73 -16.75 -3.59 -16.28
N SER A 74 -17.87 -3.72 -15.57
CA SER A 74 -17.89 -3.55 -14.12
C SER A 74 -17.02 -4.59 -13.41
N ALA A 75 -17.13 -5.86 -13.78
CA ALA A 75 -16.38 -6.96 -13.17
C ALA A 75 -14.86 -6.85 -13.41
N GLN A 76 -14.44 -6.26 -14.53
CA GLN A 76 -13.03 -5.96 -14.83
C GLN A 76 -12.48 -4.86 -13.92
N SER A 77 -13.27 -3.83 -13.61
CA SER A 77 -12.90 -2.79 -12.64
C SER A 77 -12.69 -3.37 -11.24
N ASP A 78 -13.64 -4.18 -10.77
CA ASP A 78 -13.52 -4.85 -9.47
C ASP A 78 -12.32 -5.82 -9.44
N LEU A 79 -12.04 -6.50 -10.56
CA LEU A 79 -10.88 -7.38 -10.68
C LEU A 79 -9.57 -6.58 -10.62
N GLY A 80 -9.47 -5.48 -11.37
CA GLY A 80 -8.29 -4.61 -11.33
C GLY A 80 -8.02 -4.04 -9.93
N TYR A 81 -9.08 -3.71 -9.20
CA TYR A 81 -9.00 -3.25 -7.81
C TYR A 81 -8.46 -4.35 -6.88
N THR A 82 -9.07 -5.53 -6.91
CA THR A 82 -8.71 -6.64 -6.02
C THR A 82 -7.34 -7.24 -6.33
N ASP A 83 -6.97 -7.36 -7.61
CA ASP A 83 -5.65 -7.82 -8.10
C ASP A 83 -4.52 -6.93 -7.57
N THR A 84 -4.67 -5.61 -7.74
CA THR A 84 -3.69 -4.62 -7.30
C THR A 84 -3.55 -4.62 -5.77
N ARG A 85 -4.68 -4.60 -5.06
CA ARG A 85 -4.70 -4.59 -3.60
C ARG A 85 -4.10 -5.87 -3.01
N ASN A 86 -4.39 -7.03 -3.58
CA ASN A 86 -3.82 -8.32 -3.18
C ASN A 86 -2.29 -8.32 -3.32
N SER A 87 -1.77 -7.90 -4.48
CA SER A 87 -0.32 -7.90 -4.74
C SER A 87 0.49 -7.04 -3.76
N TYR A 88 -0.02 -5.86 -3.37
CA TYR A 88 0.66 -5.00 -2.40
C TYR A 88 0.58 -5.53 -0.97
N LEU A 89 -0.57 -6.09 -0.57
CA LEU A 89 -0.76 -6.59 0.79
C LEU A 89 0.00 -7.91 1.03
N ASP A 90 0.20 -8.73 0.01
CA ASP A 90 1.06 -9.91 0.04
C ASP A 90 2.55 -9.54 0.24
N GLN A 91 3.01 -8.51 -0.49
CA GLN A 91 4.36 -7.94 -0.29
C GLN A 91 4.54 -7.34 1.11
N MET A 92 3.52 -6.62 1.60
CA MET A 92 3.52 -6.07 2.95
C MET A 92 3.58 -7.18 4.00
N GLN A 93 2.76 -8.22 3.88
CA GLN A 93 2.77 -9.36 4.80
C GLN A 93 4.15 -10.03 4.85
N SER A 94 4.79 -10.19 3.70
CA SER A 94 6.15 -10.75 3.61
C SER A 94 7.20 -9.92 4.38
N ALA A 95 6.98 -8.60 4.54
CA ALA A 95 7.88 -7.71 5.26
C ALA A 95 7.78 -7.81 6.80
N PHE A 96 6.74 -8.48 7.34
CA PHE A 96 6.59 -8.71 8.78
C PHE A 96 7.41 -9.91 9.30
N GLY A 97 8.14 -10.60 8.42
CA GLY A 97 8.97 -11.73 8.77
C GLY A 97 8.20 -13.05 8.86
N SER A 98 8.89 -14.11 9.28
CA SER A 98 8.32 -15.45 9.41
C SER A 98 8.34 -15.92 10.85
N VAL A 99 7.21 -16.43 11.32
CA VAL A 99 7.13 -17.26 12.52
C VAL A 99 7.74 -18.62 12.20
N SER A 100 9.06 -18.78 12.38
CA SER A 100 9.65 -20.12 12.28
C SER A 100 9.24 -20.92 13.51
N SER A 101 8.54 -22.04 13.31
CA SER A 101 8.18 -22.99 14.36
C SER A 101 9.33 -23.91 14.78
N ASP A 102 10.46 -23.83 14.08
CA ASP A 102 11.65 -24.63 14.36
C ASP A 102 12.62 -23.81 15.22
N ASP A 103 13.31 -24.51 16.14
CA ASP A 103 14.20 -24.13 17.27
C ASP A 103 15.31 -23.06 17.01
N SER A 104 15.25 -22.33 15.89
CA SER A 104 16.21 -21.31 15.44
C SER A 104 15.72 -19.87 15.62
N GLY A 105 14.60 -19.64 16.32
CA GLY A 105 14.03 -18.32 16.59
C GLY A 105 13.32 -17.73 15.38
N GLY A 106 12.08 -17.25 15.55
CA GLY A 106 11.40 -16.47 14.53
C GLY A 106 12.07 -15.12 14.32
N THR A 107 12.01 -14.58 13.10
CA THR A 107 12.50 -13.23 12.78
C THR A 107 11.40 -12.17 12.84
N ASP A 108 10.18 -12.57 13.20
CA ASP A 108 9.08 -11.65 13.42
C ASP A 108 9.27 -10.86 14.73
N ILE A 109 8.64 -9.68 14.79
CA ILE A 109 8.76 -8.75 15.92
C ILE A 109 8.37 -9.41 17.25
N GLY A 110 7.38 -10.33 17.26
CA GLY A 110 6.95 -11.03 18.46
C GLY A 110 8.06 -11.93 19.02
N SER A 111 8.66 -12.76 18.16
CA SER A 111 9.79 -13.61 18.53
C SER A 111 10.99 -12.83 19.05
N MET A 112 11.29 -11.66 18.48
CA MET A 112 12.39 -10.80 18.95
C MET A 112 12.10 -10.15 20.32
N ILE A 113 10.83 -9.81 20.59
CA ILE A 113 10.41 -9.31 21.90
C ILE A 113 10.55 -10.40 22.97
N ASP A 114 10.18 -11.64 22.66
CA ASP A 114 10.32 -12.77 23.59
C ASP A 114 11.81 -13.07 23.88
N ALA A 115 12.67 -13.06 22.85
CA ALA A 115 14.12 -13.23 23.01
C ALA A 115 14.73 -12.14 23.91
N LEU A 116 14.35 -10.88 23.70
CA LEU A 116 14.78 -9.76 24.55
C LEU A 116 14.26 -9.89 25.99
N ALA A 117 13.05 -10.39 26.18
CA ALA A 117 12.50 -10.64 27.51
C ALA A 117 13.33 -11.70 28.28
N ASP A 118 13.78 -12.74 27.60
CA ASP A 118 14.64 -13.80 28.16
C ASP A 118 16.03 -13.26 28.53
N THR A 119 16.65 -12.44 27.68
CA THR A 119 17.96 -11.85 28.00
C THR A 119 17.87 -10.83 29.12
N LEU A 120 16.79 -10.05 29.19
CA LEU A 120 16.49 -9.21 30.36
C LEU A 120 16.25 -10.03 31.63
N GLY A 121 15.61 -11.19 31.53
CA GLY A 121 15.48 -12.13 32.66
C GLY A 121 16.83 -12.61 33.18
N THR A 122 17.76 -12.92 32.27
CA THR A 122 19.15 -13.26 32.62
C THR A 122 19.85 -12.08 33.31
N LEU A 123 19.77 -10.88 32.72
CA LEU A 123 20.35 -9.66 33.27
C LEU A 123 19.79 -9.32 34.67
N ALA A 124 18.49 -9.55 34.91
CA ALA A 124 17.85 -9.33 36.20
C ALA A 124 18.39 -10.23 37.32
N THR A 125 18.93 -11.40 36.98
CA THR A 125 19.54 -12.34 37.92
C THR A 125 21.05 -12.19 38.06
N SER A 126 21.72 -11.56 37.09
CA SER A 126 23.17 -11.31 37.09
C SER A 126 23.49 -9.91 36.51
N PRO A 127 23.06 -8.83 37.18
CA PRO A 127 23.15 -7.45 36.67
C PRO A 127 24.59 -6.92 36.52
N GLU A 128 25.57 -7.55 37.17
CA GLU A 128 27.00 -7.27 37.02
C GLU A 128 27.63 -7.94 35.79
N SER A 129 26.90 -8.81 35.09
CA SER A 129 27.41 -9.54 33.93
C SER A 129 27.50 -8.65 32.70
N GLU A 130 28.72 -8.26 32.32
CA GLU A 130 28.98 -7.48 31.10
C GLU A 130 28.52 -8.19 29.83
N SER A 131 28.60 -9.53 29.78
CA SER A 131 28.07 -10.30 28.65
C SER A 131 26.54 -10.27 28.59
N ALA A 132 25.85 -10.26 29.74
CA ALA A 132 24.39 -10.13 29.77
C ALA A 132 23.96 -8.72 29.32
N LYS A 133 24.66 -7.66 29.77
CA LYS A 133 24.41 -6.29 29.29
C LYS A 133 24.60 -6.17 27.78
N ALA A 134 25.70 -6.70 27.27
CA ALA A 134 26.00 -6.68 25.83
C ALA A 134 24.93 -7.43 25.02
N ALA A 135 24.48 -8.60 25.49
CA ALA A 135 23.40 -9.36 24.86
C ALA A 135 22.08 -8.57 24.84
N THR A 136 21.67 -7.98 25.95
CA THR A 136 20.46 -7.15 26.02
C THR A 136 20.52 -5.96 25.07
N VAL A 137 21.66 -5.26 24.99
CA VAL A 137 21.83 -4.12 24.07
C VAL A 137 21.78 -4.57 22.62
N GLN A 138 22.33 -5.74 22.30
CA GLN A 138 22.28 -6.32 20.96
C GLN A 138 20.84 -6.68 20.57
N ASP A 139 20.13 -7.46 21.38
CA ASP A 139 18.75 -7.88 21.10
C ASP A 139 17.81 -6.67 20.93
N LEU A 140 18.00 -5.64 21.76
CA LEU A 140 17.24 -4.40 21.67
C LEU A 140 17.59 -3.62 20.38
N SER A 141 18.85 -3.64 19.96
CA SER A 141 19.28 -3.03 18.69
C SER A 141 18.70 -3.77 17.48
N ASP A 142 18.65 -5.11 17.54
CA ASP A 142 18.09 -5.96 16.50
C ASP A 142 16.57 -5.75 16.39
N LEU A 143 15.85 -5.70 17.51
CA LEU A 143 14.42 -5.35 17.53
C LEU A 143 14.15 -3.97 16.91
N ALA A 144 14.95 -2.96 17.29
CA ALA A 144 14.82 -1.61 16.75
C ALA A 144 15.16 -1.56 15.23
N GLU A 145 16.14 -2.34 14.76
CA GLU A 145 16.44 -2.48 13.34
C GLU A 145 15.31 -3.14 12.55
N THR A 146 14.71 -4.20 13.09
CA THR A 146 13.55 -4.85 12.47
C THR A 146 12.36 -3.89 12.36
N LEU A 147 12.03 -3.14 13.42
CA LEU A 147 10.98 -2.12 13.36
C LEU A 147 11.24 -1.08 12.27
N ARG A 148 12.48 -0.58 12.16
CA ARG A 148 12.88 0.37 11.10
C ARG A 148 12.80 -0.24 9.71
N SER A 149 13.23 -1.50 9.55
CA SER A 149 13.20 -2.21 8.28
C SER A 149 11.77 -2.47 7.78
N THR A 150 10.88 -2.92 8.67
CA THR A 150 9.46 -3.11 8.35
C THR A 150 8.79 -1.77 8.03
N SER A 151 9.07 -0.71 8.81
CA SER A 151 8.56 0.63 8.52
C SER A 151 9.05 1.14 7.14
N SER A 152 10.34 0.98 6.83
CA SER A 152 10.92 1.34 5.52
C SER A 152 10.27 0.58 4.37
N SER A 153 9.95 -0.70 4.57
CA SER A 153 9.23 -1.53 3.59
C SER A 153 7.82 -0.99 3.33
N ILE A 154 7.09 -0.59 4.38
CA ILE A 154 5.78 0.05 4.24
C ILE A 154 5.89 1.38 3.48
N GLN A 155 6.86 2.24 3.81
CA GLN A 155 7.05 3.50 3.09
C GLN A 155 7.44 3.28 1.62
N SER A 156 8.22 2.24 1.33
CA SER A 156 8.57 1.84 -0.04
C SER A 156 7.35 1.40 -0.84
N LEU A 157 6.46 0.61 -0.23
CA LEU A 157 5.18 0.24 -0.86
C LEU A 157 4.28 1.46 -1.08
N ARG A 158 4.28 2.43 -0.16
CA ARG A 158 3.53 3.70 -0.36
C ARG A 158 4.09 4.53 -1.51
N ALA A 159 5.41 4.61 -1.65
CA ALA A 159 6.06 5.27 -2.79
C ALA A 159 5.74 4.55 -4.12
N GLN A 160 5.81 3.22 -4.15
CA GLN A 160 5.43 2.44 -5.32
C GLN A 160 3.95 2.63 -5.69
N ALA A 161 3.06 2.71 -4.71
CA ALA A 161 1.66 2.99 -4.96
C ALA A 161 1.47 4.39 -5.58
N ASP A 162 2.24 5.38 -5.11
CA ASP A 162 2.21 6.75 -5.62
C ASP A 162 2.68 6.86 -7.08
N ASP A 163 3.80 6.20 -7.42
CA ASP A 163 4.29 6.10 -8.80
C ASP A 163 3.35 5.26 -9.68
N GLY A 164 2.74 4.23 -9.10
CA GLY A 164 1.73 3.40 -9.74
C GLY A 164 0.50 4.21 -10.14
N ILE A 165 0.09 5.20 -9.35
CA ILE A 165 -1.00 6.13 -9.70
C ILE A 165 -0.63 6.92 -10.95
N ALA A 166 0.58 7.49 -11.02
CA ALA A 166 1.05 8.24 -12.19
C ALA A 166 1.01 7.36 -13.45
N THR A 167 1.59 6.16 -13.37
CA THR A 167 1.64 5.20 -14.47
C THR A 167 0.24 4.76 -14.92
N THR A 168 -0.67 4.54 -13.97
CA THR A 168 -2.06 4.16 -14.26
C THR A 168 -2.82 5.32 -14.92
N VAL A 169 -2.59 6.56 -14.50
CA VAL A 169 -3.16 7.76 -15.13
C VAL A 169 -2.71 7.89 -16.59
N ASP A 170 -1.42 7.70 -16.88
CA ASP A 170 -0.90 7.71 -18.25
C ASP A 170 -1.54 6.60 -19.10
N THR A 171 -1.61 5.39 -18.55
CA THR A 171 -2.26 4.23 -19.22
C THR A 171 -3.74 4.51 -19.54
N ILE A 172 -4.46 5.16 -18.62
CA ILE A 172 -5.86 5.56 -18.83
C ILE A 172 -5.96 6.56 -19.99
N ASN A 173 -5.13 7.60 -20.00
CA ASN A 173 -5.14 8.63 -21.03
C ASN A 173 -4.80 8.06 -22.42
N GLU A 174 -3.80 7.18 -22.50
CA GLU A 174 -3.45 6.47 -23.74
C GLU A 174 -4.59 5.58 -24.23
N THR A 175 -5.23 4.84 -23.33
CA THR A 175 -6.36 3.96 -23.67
C THR A 175 -7.56 4.78 -24.15
N LEU A 176 -7.89 5.89 -23.48
CA LEU A 176 -8.95 6.82 -23.90
C LEU A 176 -8.68 7.40 -25.29
N SER A 177 -7.43 7.78 -25.58
CA SER A 177 -7.02 8.27 -26.89
C SER A 177 -7.15 7.20 -27.99
N GLY A 178 -6.83 5.95 -27.66
CA GLY A 178 -7.06 4.81 -28.54
C GLY A 178 -8.54 4.60 -28.85
N ILE A 179 -9.40 4.68 -27.83
CA ILE A 179 -10.86 4.59 -27.98
C ILE A 179 -11.41 5.75 -28.81
N ASP A 180 -10.93 6.98 -28.61
CA ASP A 180 -11.33 8.16 -29.39
C ASP A 180 -11.01 7.98 -30.89
N SER A 181 -9.81 7.53 -31.22
CA SER A 181 -9.42 7.21 -32.61
C SER A 181 -10.29 6.10 -33.23
N LEU A 182 -10.63 5.07 -32.45
CA LEU A 182 -11.53 4.01 -32.89
C LEU A 182 -12.95 4.53 -33.10
N ASN A 183 -13.48 5.36 -32.21
CA ASN A 183 -14.76 6.04 -32.36
C ASN A 183 -14.82 6.83 -33.67
N ASP A 184 -13.77 7.59 -33.94
CA ASP A 184 -13.66 8.43 -35.13
C ASP A 184 -13.74 7.61 -36.42
N ARG A 185 -13.04 6.47 -36.47
CA ARG A 185 -13.06 5.52 -37.58
C ARG A 185 -14.42 4.81 -37.72
N ILE A 186 -15.03 4.42 -36.59
CA ILE A 186 -16.35 3.77 -36.56
C ILE A 186 -17.43 4.72 -37.09
N VAL A 187 -17.47 5.96 -36.60
CA VAL A 187 -18.47 6.96 -37.02
C VAL A 187 -18.32 7.27 -38.52
N LYS A 188 -17.08 7.49 -39.00
CA LYS A 188 -16.80 7.71 -40.43
C LYS A 188 -17.20 6.49 -41.27
N GLY A 189 -16.83 5.28 -40.83
CA GLY A 189 -17.17 4.04 -41.53
C GLY A 189 -18.68 3.81 -41.63
N LYS A 190 -19.42 4.00 -40.53
CA LYS A 190 -20.90 3.89 -40.53
C LYS A 190 -21.55 4.93 -41.44
N ALA A 191 -21.08 6.18 -41.42
CA ALA A 191 -21.59 7.22 -42.30
C ALA A 191 -21.37 6.91 -43.80
N LEU A 192 -20.30 6.18 -44.12
CA LEU A 192 -19.98 5.70 -45.48
C LEU A 192 -20.64 4.35 -45.83
N GLY A 193 -21.41 3.75 -44.91
CA GLY A 193 -22.01 2.42 -45.09
C GLY A 193 -20.99 1.27 -45.13
N GLN A 194 -19.79 1.47 -44.56
CA GLN A 194 -18.75 0.45 -44.47
C GLN A 194 -18.96 -0.49 -43.28
N ASN A 195 -18.40 -1.69 -43.36
CA ASN A 195 -18.33 -2.59 -42.21
C ASN A 195 -17.29 -2.06 -41.19
N VAL A 196 -17.73 -1.88 -39.94
CA VAL A 196 -16.90 -1.41 -38.82
C VAL A 196 -16.83 -2.41 -37.66
N THR A 197 -17.33 -3.63 -37.82
CA THR A 197 -17.51 -4.59 -36.71
C THR A 197 -16.20 -4.96 -36.02
N ASP A 198 -15.09 -4.94 -36.75
CA ASP A 198 -13.77 -5.28 -36.18
C ASP A 198 -13.20 -4.10 -35.38
N LEU A 199 -13.54 -2.86 -35.79
CA LEU A 199 -13.23 -1.66 -35.02
C LEU A 199 -14.04 -1.61 -33.73
N GLU A 200 -15.30 -2.04 -33.79
CA GLU A 200 -16.15 -2.15 -32.60
C GLU A 200 -15.60 -3.19 -31.61
N ASP A 201 -15.07 -4.31 -32.08
CA ASP A 201 -14.39 -5.30 -31.23
C ASP A 201 -13.13 -4.72 -30.58
N GLN A 202 -12.26 -4.08 -31.37
CA GLN A 202 -11.05 -3.42 -30.84
C GLN A 202 -11.40 -2.38 -29.77
N ARG A 203 -12.48 -1.61 -30.00
CA ARG A 203 -12.95 -0.62 -29.04
C ARG A 203 -13.49 -1.27 -27.77
N ASN A 204 -14.22 -2.37 -27.89
CA ASN A 204 -14.74 -3.10 -26.73
C ASN A 204 -13.59 -3.71 -25.92
N THR A 205 -12.55 -4.23 -26.57
CA THR A 205 -11.33 -4.70 -25.88
C THR A 205 -10.62 -3.56 -25.16
N ALA A 206 -10.42 -2.42 -25.82
CA ALA A 206 -9.85 -1.23 -25.17
C ALA A 206 -10.70 -0.74 -23.99
N LEU A 207 -12.04 -0.79 -24.09
CA LEU A 207 -12.94 -0.47 -23.00
C LEU A 207 -12.79 -1.43 -21.81
N LYS A 208 -12.63 -2.74 -22.06
CA LYS A 208 -12.34 -3.72 -20.99
C LYS A 208 -11.01 -3.38 -20.30
N SER A 209 -9.95 -3.10 -21.06
CA SER A 209 -8.66 -2.69 -20.52
C SER A 209 -8.74 -1.41 -19.70
N LEU A 210 -9.44 -0.38 -20.20
CA LEU A 210 -9.70 0.86 -19.47
C LEU A 210 -10.41 0.59 -18.15
N SER A 211 -11.44 -0.27 -18.18
CA SER A 211 -12.22 -0.59 -17.00
C SER A 211 -11.42 -1.30 -15.92
N LYS A 212 -10.38 -2.08 -16.27
CA LYS A 212 -9.46 -2.67 -15.29
C LYS A 212 -8.66 -1.58 -14.54
N SER A 213 -8.37 -0.46 -15.19
CA SER A 213 -7.59 0.64 -14.60
C SER A 213 -8.44 1.62 -13.79
N ILE A 214 -9.67 1.91 -14.22
CA ILE A 214 -10.59 2.86 -13.57
C ILE A 214 -12.04 2.43 -13.81
N ASP A 215 -12.90 2.64 -12.83
CA ASP A 215 -14.33 2.37 -12.94
C ASP A 215 -15.02 3.38 -13.86
N VAL A 216 -15.67 2.84 -14.89
CA VAL A 216 -16.26 3.62 -15.97
C VAL A 216 -17.66 3.17 -16.32
N THR A 217 -18.45 4.15 -16.74
CA THR A 217 -19.72 3.93 -17.42
C THR A 217 -19.59 4.40 -18.86
N TYR A 218 -20.28 3.73 -19.78
CA TYR A 218 -20.24 4.07 -21.20
C TYR A 218 -21.63 4.05 -21.83
N GLN A 219 -21.77 4.82 -22.91
CA GLN A 219 -22.96 4.86 -23.77
C GLN A 219 -22.52 4.95 -25.22
N VAL A 220 -23.21 4.23 -26.12
CA VAL A 220 -22.96 4.28 -27.57
C VAL A 220 -24.24 4.71 -28.25
N ASP A 221 -24.19 5.79 -29.04
CA ASP A 221 -25.33 6.31 -29.79
C ASP A 221 -25.47 5.67 -31.19
N ASP A 222 -26.52 6.06 -31.92
CA ASP A 222 -26.85 5.50 -33.25
C ASP A 222 -25.77 5.80 -34.31
N SER A 223 -24.98 6.87 -34.13
CA SER A 223 -23.85 7.18 -35.02
C SER A 223 -22.66 6.25 -34.78
N GLY A 224 -22.68 5.50 -33.67
CA GLY A 224 -21.59 4.65 -33.23
C GLY A 224 -20.59 5.34 -32.31
N LEU A 225 -20.82 6.60 -31.92
CA LEU A 225 -19.93 7.32 -31.00
C LEU A 225 -20.10 6.80 -29.57
N MET A 226 -19.00 6.33 -28.96
CA MET A 226 -18.96 5.91 -27.55
C MET A 226 -18.54 7.08 -26.66
N ARG A 227 -19.38 7.41 -25.68
CA ARG A 227 -19.06 8.34 -24.59
C ARG A 227 -18.72 7.56 -23.33
N ILE A 228 -17.69 7.97 -22.61
CA ILE A 228 -17.21 7.34 -21.39
C ILE A 228 -17.18 8.38 -20.26
N SER A 229 -17.65 7.98 -19.09
CA SER A 229 -17.60 8.79 -17.86
C SER A 229 -17.13 7.94 -16.70
N THR A 230 -16.54 8.57 -15.69
CA THR A 230 -16.28 7.93 -14.39
C THR A 230 -17.60 7.41 -13.80
N ALA A 231 -17.53 6.49 -12.84
CA ALA A 231 -18.70 6.07 -12.07
C ALA A 231 -19.41 7.24 -11.36
N SER A 232 -18.65 8.28 -10.99
CA SER A 232 -19.15 9.54 -10.42
C SER A 232 -19.79 10.51 -11.44
N GLY A 233 -19.83 10.13 -12.73
CA GLY A 233 -20.49 10.90 -13.80
C GLY A 233 -19.64 12.01 -14.41
N LYS A 234 -18.32 12.06 -14.15
CA LYS A 234 -17.41 13.00 -14.82
C LYS A 234 -17.03 12.46 -16.19
N SER A 235 -17.10 13.28 -17.22
CA SER A 235 -16.76 12.84 -18.58
C SER A 235 -15.26 12.58 -18.72
N LEU A 236 -14.90 11.41 -19.25
CA LEU A 236 -13.54 11.01 -19.65
C LEU A 236 -13.38 11.05 -21.17
N LEU A 237 -14.46 10.74 -21.90
CA LEU A 237 -14.52 10.80 -23.36
C LEU A 237 -15.92 11.24 -23.79
N ASP A 238 -15.99 12.33 -24.55
CA ASP A 238 -17.21 12.76 -25.22
C ASP A 238 -17.01 12.87 -26.74
N THR A 239 -16.86 14.10 -27.25
CA THR A 239 -16.31 14.48 -28.55
C THR A 239 -14.79 14.55 -28.55
N LYS A 240 -14.15 14.55 -27.37
CA LYS A 240 -12.71 14.49 -27.18
C LYS A 240 -12.37 13.82 -25.86
N VAL A 241 -11.12 13.43 -25.69
CA VAL A 241 -10.58 12.95 -24.41
C VAL A 241 -10.49 14.11 -23.42
N HIS A 242 -10.90 13.86 -22.18
CA HIS A 242 -10.65 14.71 -21.02
C HIS A 242 -9.59 14.02 -20.16
N GLU A 243 -8.36 14.51 -20.23
CA GLU A 243 -7.20 13.86 -19.61
C GLU A 243 -7.22 13.96 -18.09
N LEU A 244 -6.82 12.87 -17.46
CA LEU A 244 -6.40 12.84 -16.06
C LEU A 244 -4.96 13.37 -15.96
N SER A 245 -4.63 14.05 -14.87
CA SER A 245 -3.25 14.42 -14.57
C SER A 245 -2.92 14.12 -13.12
N TYR A 246 -1.72 13.60 -12.91
CA TYR A 246 -1.20 13.31 -11.58
C TYR A 246 0.30 13.63 -11.53
N THR A 247 0.80 14.06 -10.37
CA THR A 247 2.23 14.27 -10.14
C THR A 247 2.60 13.58 -8.84
N PRO A 248 3.50 12.57 -8.88
CA PRO A 248 3.92 11.86 -7.68
C PRO A 248 4.70 12.78 -6.74
N ALA A 249 4.70 12.44 -5.46
CA ALA A 249 5.46 13.13 -4.44
C ALA A 249 6.96 12.94 -4.67
N ALA A 250 7.75 14.00 -4.45
CA ALA A 250 9.22 13.92 -4.60
C ALA A 250 9.87 12.95 -3.60
N SER A 251 9.22 12.73 -2.45
CA SER A 251 9.64 11.77 -1.44
C SER A 251 8.44 11.33 -0.60
N VAL A 252 8.42 10.06 -0.20
CA VAL A 252 7.39 9.49 0.67
C VAL A 252 7.97 9.14 2.03
N SER A 253 7.30 9.56 3.08
CA SER A 253 7.60 9.27 4.48
C SER A 253 6.31 9.06 5.26
N ALA A 254 6.41 8.66 6.53
CA ALA A 254 5.24 8.51 7.41
C ALA A 254 4.41 9.81 7.50
N SER A 255 5.05 10.99 7.39
CA SER A 255 4.38 12.29 7.41
C SER A 255 3.72 12.71 6.09
N THR A 256 4.02 12.01 4.99
CA THR A 256 3.44 12.29 3.67
C THR A 256 1.98 11.85 3.68
N VAL A 257 1.06 12.81 3.56
CA VAL A 257 -0.39 12.57 3.52
C VAL A 257 -1.01 13.22 2.29
N TYR A 258 -2.13 12.67 1.82
CA TYR A 258 -2.98 13.35 0.84
C TYR A 258 -3.82 14.41 1.54
N SER A 259 -3.88 15.62 0.97
CA SER A 259 -4.76 16.69 1.43
C SER A 259 -5.38 17.39 0.23
N THR A 260 -6.70 17.55 0.26
CA THR A 260 -7.46 18.22 -0.80
C THR A 260 -6.97 19.67 -0.94
N GLY A 261 -6.42 20.03 -2.11
CA GLY A 261 -5.88 21.37 -2.37
C GLY A 261 -4.35 21.49 -2.30
N GLY A 262 -3.62 20.40 -2.00
CA GLY A 262 -2.24 20.18 -2.48
C GLY A 262 -1.17 21.18 -2.03
N SER A 263 -1.09 21.54 -0.75
CA SER A 263 0.02 22.40 -0.26
C SER A 263 1.27 21.61 0.20
N SER A 264 1.15 20.31 0.48
CA SER A 264 2.26 19.42 0.84
C SER A 264 1.81 17.96 0.85
N GLY A 265 2.67 17.02 0.44
CA GLY A 265 2.41 15.58 0.51
C GLY A 265 2.03 14.97 -0.85
N PHE A 266 1.05 14.06 -0.85
CA PHE A 266 0.56 13.45 -2.08
C PHE A 266 -0.31 14.44 -2.88
N GLY A 267 -0.12 14.47 -4.19
CA GLY A 267 -0.95 15.25 -5.10
C GLY A 267 -2.37 14.70 -5.21
N GLY A 268 -3.26 15.49 -5.79
CA GLY A 268 -4.58 15.02 -6.22
C GLY A 268 -4.55 14.54 -7.67
N ILE A 269 -5.32 13.49 -7.97
CA ILE A 269 -5.66 13.08 -9.33
C ILE A 269 -6.65 14.11 -9.88
N MET A 270 -6.23 14.88 -10.87
CA MET A 270 -7.04 15.95 -11.44
C MET A 270 -7.69 15.50 -12.74
N LEU A 271 -8.96 15.85 -12.93
CA LEU A 271 -9.70 15.71 -14.17
C LEU A 271 -10.24 17.09 -14.57
N ASN A 272 -9.71 17.69 -15.65
CA ASN A 272 -10.04 19.06 -16.06
C ASN A 272 -9.90 20.10 -14.92
N GLY A 273 -8.87 19.96 -14.09
CA GLY A 273 -8.62 20.86 -12.95
C GLY A 273 -9.52 20.63 -11.73
N VAL A 274 -10.36 19.59 -11.73
CA VAL A 274 -11.14 19.15 -10.56
C VAL A 274 -10.47 17.92 -9.95
N ASP A 275 -10.20 17.97 -8.64
CA ASP A 275 -9.67 16.83 -7.90
C ASP A 275 -10.73 15.71 -7.79
N VAL A 276 -10.38 14.53 -8.30
CA VAL A 276 -11.23 13.32 -8.28
C VAL A 276 -10.68 12.23 -7.37
N THR A 277 -9.61 12.49 -6.61
CA THR A 277 -8.94 11.50 -5.74
C THR A 277 -9.90 10.87 -4.73
N GLY A 278 -10.74 11.69 -4.09
CA GLY A 278 -11.73 11.23 -3.10
C GLY A 278 -13.01 10.65 -3.71
N SER A 279 -13.10 10.52 -5.03
CA SER A 279 -14.26 9.92 -5.68
C SER A 279 -14.11 8.39 -5.76
N SER A 280 -15.21 7.68 -6.05
CA SER A 280 -15.13 6.24 -6.33
C SER A 280 -14.44 6.04 -7.69
N LEU A 281 -13.14 5.82 -7.65
CA LEU A 281 -12.31 5.59 -8.84
C LEU A 281 -12.37 4.14 -9.31
N GLY A 282 -12.50 3.17 -8.41
CA GLY A 282 -12.43 1.73 -8.70
C GLY A 282 -11.19 1.34 -9.51
N GLY A 283 -11.19 0.16 -10.14
CA GLY A 283 -10.03 -0.33 -10.90
C GLY A 283 -8.72 -0.38 -10.08
N SER A 284 -7.60 -0.56 -10.78
CA SER A 284 -6.28 -0.48 -10.16
C SER A 284 -5.99 0.91 -9.57
N LEU A 285 -6.49 1.99 -10.19
CA LEU A 285 -6.26 3.36 -9.74
C LEU A 285 -6.83 3.60 -8.33
N GLY A 286 -8.08 3.18 -8.08
CA GLY A 286 -8.71 3.27 -6.78
C GLY A 286 -8.03 2.41 -5.72
N ALA A 287 -7.53 1.22 -6.10
CA ALA A 287 -6.79 0.36 -5.18
C ALA A 287 -5.46 0.98 -4.73
N LEU A 288 -4.73 1.62 -5.66
CA LEU A 288 -3.48 2.30 -5.33
C LEU A 288 -3.70 3.47 -4.36
N VAL A 289 -4.76 4.27 -4.56
CA VAL A 289 -5.16 5.33 -3.62
C VAL A 289 -5.50 4.74 -2.25
N GLN A 290 -6.31 3.67 -2.20
CA GLN A 290 -6.67 2.99 -0.95
C GLN A 290 -5.43 2.46 -0.20
N LEU A 291 -4.49 1.84 -0.91
CA LEU A 291 -3.25 1.32 -0.34
C LEU A 291 -2.39 2.43 0.25
N ARG A 292 -2.15 3.48 -0.53
CA ARG A 292 -1.28 4.61 -0.19
C ARG A 292 -1.81 5.43 1.00
N ASP A 293 -3.12 5.64 1.03
CA ASP A 293 -3.75 6.61 1.94
C ASP A 293 -4.44 5.97 3.14
N THR A 294 -4.77 4.68 3.10
CA THR A 294 -5.51 4.00 4.19
C THR A 294 -4.83 2.73 4.67
N ASP A 295 -4.67 1.73 3.80
CA ASP A 295 -4.26 0.38 4.25
C ASP A 295 -2.82 0.37 4.80
N LEU A 296 -1.85 0.94 4.05
CA LEU A 296 -0.45 0.97 4.46
C LEU A 296 -0.18 1.94 5.63
N PRO A 297 -0.73 3.17 5.67
CA PRO A 297 -0.62 4.04 6.85
C PRO A 297 -1.19 3.41 8.12
N ALA A 298 -2.29 2.66 8.04
CA ALA A 298 -2.87 1.99 9.20
C ALA A 298 -1.92 0.94 9.80
N GLN A 299 -1.16 0.22 8.97
CA GLN A 299 -0.14 -0.73 9.47
C GLN A 299 1.07 -0.01 10.05
N GLN A 300 1.53 1.07 9.41
CA GLN A 300 2.61 1.92 9.96
C GLN A 300 2.23 2.45 11.35
N ALA A 301 1.00 2.93 11.55
CA ALA A 301 0.54 3.43 12.84
C ALA A 301 0.56 2.35 13.92
N GLY A 302 0.27 1.09 13.57
CA GLY A 302 0.42 -0.05 14.47
C GLY A 302 1.86 -0.26 14.94
N LEU A 303 2.84 -0.13 14.04
CA LEU A 303 4.26 -0.23 14.40
C LEU A 303 4.74 0.96 15.22
N ASP A 304 4.31 2.17 14.86
CA ASP A 304 4.67 3.38 15.58
C ASP A 304 4.18 3.33 17.03
N GLU A 305 2.95 2.88 17.25
CA GLU A 305 2.37 2.70 18.59
C GLU A 305 3.15 1.69 19.45
N LEU A 306 3.64 0.59 18.85
CA LEU A 306 4.51 -0.35 19.54
C LEU A 306 5.86 0.31 19.90
N ALA A 307 6.45 1.02 18.95
CA ALA A 307 7.75 1.68 19.12
C ALA A 307 7.70 2.78 20.18
N THR A 308 6.68 3.65 20.15
CA THR A 308 6.50 4.73 21.13
C THR A 308 6.26 4.14 22.52
N THR A 309 5.37 3.16 22.66
CA THR A 309 5.10 2.53 23.96
C THR A 309 6.35 1.83 24.52
N LEU A 310 7.15 1.18 23.67
CA LEU A 310 8.45 0.62 24.06
C LEU A 310 9.41 1.70 24.55
N MET A 311 9.56 2.80 23.79
CA MET A 311 10.42 3.92 24.17
C MET A 311 9.98 4.50 25.52
N ASP A 312 8.71 4.88 25.64
CA ASP A 312 8.15 5.51 26.84
C ASP A 312 8.35 4.62 28.06
N ARG A 313 8.01 3.33 27.95
CA ARG A 313 8.07 2.43 29.11
C ARG A 313 9.50 2.10 29.52
N LEU A 314 10.38 1.80 28.56
CA LEU A 314 11.76 1.41 28.86
C LEU A 314 12.59 2.61 29.30
N ASN A 315 12.38 3.79 28.70
CA ASN A 315 13.04 5.03 29.13
C ASN A 315 12.58 5.43 30.53
N ALA A 316 11.27 5.36 30.84
CA ALA A 316 10.78 5.66 32.19
C ALA A 316 11.42 4.80 33.28
N ILE A 317 11.69 3.52 32.98
CA ILE A 317 12.40 2.61 33.89
C ILE A 317 13.89 2.96 33.94
N GLN A 318 14.52 3.15 32.78
CA GLN A 318 15.95 3.39 32.70
C GLN A 318 16.35 4.74 33.33
N ASN A 319 15.51 5.75 33.23
CA ASN A 319 15.70 7.05 33.87
C ASN A 319 15.63 7.02 35.40
N GLN A 320 15.17 5.91 36.02
CA GLN A 320 15.26 5.70 37.47
C GLN A 320 16.60 5.08 37.90
N GLY A 321 17.42 4.65 36.94
CA GLY A 321 18.64 3.89 37.15
C GLY A 321 19.94 4.65 36.92
N THR A 322 21.04 4.00 37.31
CA THR A 322 22.41 4.35 36.91
C THR A 322 23.24 3.09 36.68
N SER A 323 24.17 3.15 35.72
CA SER A 323 25.13 2.06 35.52
C SER A 323 26.07 1.95 36.71
N TYR A 324 26.70 0.78 36.85
CA TYR A 324 27.81 0.54 37.76
C TYR A 324 29.04 0.10 36.94
N PRO A 325 30.16 0.86 36.98
CA PRO A 325 30.29 2.21 37.55
C PRO A 325 29.39 3.27 36.89
N ALA A 326 29.17 4.39 37.58
CA ALA A 326 28.39 5.51 37.04
C ALA A 326 29.07 6.15 35.81
N PRO A 327 28.30 6.66 34.83
CA PRO A 327 28.86 7.29 33.64
C PRO A 327 29.53 8.62 34.00
N GLN A 328 30.59 8.99 33.28
CA GLN A 328 31.23 10.30 33.48
C GLN A 328 30.30 11.47 33.14
N SER A 329 29.40 11.27 32.17
CA SER A 329 28.46 12.30 31.72
C SER A 329 27.11 11.69 31.37
N LEU A 330 26.05 12.42 31.72
CA LEU A 330 24.68 12.20 31.26
C LEU A 330 24.29 13.36 30.34
N THR A 331 23.70 13.03 29.20
CA THR A 331 23.25 14.01 28.20
C THR A 331 21.80 13.69 27.86
N GLY A 332 20.92 14.67 28.04
CA GLY A 332 19.50 14.57 27.76
C GLY A 332 19.21 14.41 26.27
N THR A 333 18.10 13.73 25.96
CA THR A 333 17.57 13.58 24.60
C THR A 333 16.58 14.70 24.24
N GLU A 334 16.01 15.35 25.24
CA GLU A 334 15.06 16.45 25.09
C GLU A 334 15.74 17.75 24.65
N THR A 335 15.11 18.50 23.74
CA THR A 335 15.56 19.84 23.37
C THR A 335 15.01 20.85 24.37
N VAL A 336 15.92 21.58 25.03
CA VAL A 336 15.64 22.51 26.13
C VAL A 336 16.44 23.81 25.99
N SER A 337 15.94 24.86 26.63
CA SER A 337 16.62 26.12 26.90
C SER A 337 16.80 26.30 28.41
N ALA A 338 17.84 27.04 28.79
CA ALA A 338 18.06 27.47 30.18
C ALA A 338 16.83 28.17 30.79
N THR A 339 16.09 28.92 29.99
CA THR A 339 14.91 29.69 30.42
C THR A 339 13.63 28.88 30.47
N ASP A 340 13.66 27.60 30.07
CA ASP A 340 12.46 26.77 30.09
C ASP A 340 11.95 26.60 31.52
N ALA A 341 10.63 26.64 31.66
CA ALA A 341 9.98 26.29 32.91
C ALA A 341 10.30 24.85 33.27
N LEU A 342 10.54 24.60 34.56
CA LEU A 342 10.90 23.28 35.01
C LEU A 342 9.74 22.28 34.78
N LYS A 343 10.01 21.20 34.05
CA LYS A 343 9.01 20.16 33.76
C LYS A 343 8.55 19.40 35.01
N VAL A 344 9.44 19.19 35.98
CA VAL A 344 9.17 18.50 37.25
C VAL A 344 9.33 19.49 38.40
N THR A 345 8.23 19.88 39.05
CA THR A 345 8.21 20.98 40.04
C THR A 345 8.06 20.53 41.49
N SER A 346 8.20 19.24 41.79
CA SER A 346 8.07 18.68 43.13
C SER A 346 9.05 17.54 43.41
N GLY A 347 9.29 17.30 44.69
CA GLY A 347 10.22 16.28 45.18
C GLY A 347 11.68 16.73 45.13
N THR A 348 12.56 15.81 45.50
CA THR A 348 14.00 16.04 45.65
C THR A 348 14.75 15.35 44.53
N LEU A 349 15.53 16.12 43.77
CA LEU A 349 16.54 15.57 42.85
C LEU A 349 17.83 15.34 43.63
N ARG A 350 18.26 14.08 43.72
CA ARG A 350 19.57 13.74 44.27
C ARG A 350 20.59 13.62 43.14
N VAL A 351 21.70 14.32 43.29
CA VAL A 351 22.86 14.26 42.41
C VAL A 351 24.05 13.74 43.23
N ALA A 352 24.65 12.63 42.78
CA ALA A 352 25.82 12.06 43.43
C ALA A 352 26.96 11.91 42.44
N VAL A 353 28.17 12.33 42.84
CA VAL A 353 29.42 11.98 42.18
C VAL A 353 29.95 10.74 42.88
N THR A 354 30.21 9.66 42.16
CA THR A 354 30.73 8.40 42.73
C THR A 354 32.06 8.02 42.12
N ASP A 355 32.91 7.35 42.88
CA ASP A 355 34.09 6.67 42.33
C ASP A 355 33.71 5.36 41.62
N SER A 356 34.71 4.64 41.08
CA SER A 356 34.50 3.37 40.37
C SER A 356 34.03 2.21 41.25
N SER A 357 34.09 2.35 42.59
CA SER A 357 33.56 1.38 43.56
C SER A 357 32.11 1.66 43.96
N GLY A 358 31.54 2.77 43.49
CA GLY A 358 30.20 3.23 43.86
C GLY A 358 30.15 4.00 45.18
N THR A 359 31.29 4.42 45.73
CA THR A 359 31.35 5.27 46.93
C THR A 359 31.11 6.72 46.53
N ALA A 360 30.25 7.43 47.27
CA ALA A 360 29.99 8.85 47.03
C ALA A 360 31.22 9.71 47.35
N ALA A 361 31.67 10.50 46.38
CA ALA A 361 32.64 11.57 46.57
C ALA A 361 31.96 12.89 46.99
N GLU A 362 30.78 13.16 46.43
CA GLU A 362 29.99 14.35 46.72
C GLU A 362 28.50 14.06 46.44
N VAL A 363 27.60 14.58 47.27
CA VAL A 363 26.13 14.39 47.13
C VAL A 363 25.43 15.72 47.36
N LEU A 364 24.44 16.02 46.52
CA LEU A 364 23.56 17.17 46.65
C LEU A 364 22.11 16.74 46.47
N ASP A 365 21.27 17.11 47.43
CA ASP A 365 19.81 16.99 47.36
C ASP A 365 19.22 18.37 47.02
N ILE A 366 18.50 18.46 45.91
CA ILE A 366 17.90 19.68 45.37
C ILE A 366 16.37 19.56 45.49
N ASP A 367 15.77 20.41 46.32
CA ASP A 367 14.30 20.54 46.39
C ASP A 367 13.79 21.29 45.15
N LEU A 368 13.14 20.57 44.23
CA LEU A 368 12.65 21.12 42.97
C LEU A 368 11.47 22.07 43.15
N SER A 369 10.76 22.02 44.29
CA SER A 369 9.67 22.97 44.58
C SER A 369 10.17 24.40 44.79
N THR A 370 11.47 24.55 45.03
CA THR A 370 12.14 25.84 45.19
C THR A 370 12.73 26.39 43.89
N LYS A 371 12.57 25.67 42.77
CA LYS A 371 13.17 25.98 41.46
C LYS A 371 12.07 26.33 40.47
N SER A 372 12.33 27.28 39.58
CA SER A 372 11.36 27.76 38.58
C SER A 372 11.74 27.37 37.16
N THR A 373 13.04 27.42 36.85
CA THR A 373 13.59 27.20 35.51
C THR A 373 14.63 26.10 35.51
N LEU A 374 14.93 25.59 34.33
CA LEU A 374 16.03 24.63 34.17
C LEU A 374 17.38 25.24 34.58
N GLN A 375 17.59 26.54 34.34
CA GLN A 375 18.79 27.24 34.80
C GLN A 375 18.96 27.20 36.33
N ASP A 376 17.87 27.29 37.10
CA ASP A 376 17.96 27.24 38.57
C ASP A 376 18.49 25.88 39.07
N VAL A 377 18.21 24.81 38.33
CA VAL A 377 18.72 23.46 38.62
C VAL A 377 20.17 23.33 38.16
N VAL A 378 20.51 23.84 36.98
CA VAL A 378 21.91 23.89 36.49
C VAL A 378 22.80 24.63 37.49
N ASP A 379 22.36 25.81 37.97
CA ASP A 379 23.09 26.60 38.95
C ASP A 379 23.22 25.88 40.30
N ALA A 380 22.17 25.18 40.73
CA ALA A 380 22.22 24.38 41.96
C ALA A 380 23.25 23.25 41.86
N ILE A 381 23.28 22.50 40.75
CA ILE A 381 24.26 21.43 40.53
C ILE A 381 25.68 22.00 40.47
N ASN A 382 25.87 23.15 39.84
CA ASN A 382 27.18 23.82 39.75
C ASN A 382 27.69 24.41 41.08
N THR A 383 26.93 24.29 42.18
CA THR A 383 27.46 24.54 43.53
C THR A 383 28.35 23.39 44.03
N MET A 384 28.22 22.20 43.44
CA MET A 384 29.10 21.06 43.71
C MET A 384 30.48 21.29 43.13
N SER A 385 31.52 20.86 43.84
CA SER A 385 32.91 21.04 43.43
C SER A 385 33.36 20.05 42.35
N SER A 386 32.75 18.86 42.31
CA SER A 386 33.14 17.73 41.47
C SER A 386 32.20 17.50 40.28
N THR A 387 31.36 18.48 39.94
CA THR A 387 30.33 18.37 38.90
C THR A 387 30.32 19.60 37.99
N SER A 388 29.85 19.42 36.76
CA SER A 388 29.53 20.49 35.81
C SER A 388 28.18 20.18 35.17
N ALA A 389 27.23 21.11 35.28
CA ALA A 389 25.95 21.08 34.58
C ALA A 389 25.87 22.23 33.57
N SER A 390 25.33 21.97 32.39
CA SER A 390 25.17 22.99 31.34
C SER A 390 24.08 22.60 30.33
N ILE A 391 23.65 23.57 29.52
CA ILE A 391 22.88 23.30 28.31
C ILE A 391 23.86 23.36 27.13
N SER A 392 23.95 22.28 26.35
CA SER A 392 24.83 22.19 25.19
C SER A 392 24.39 23.16 24.08
N ALA A 393 25.26 23.36 23.09
CA ALA A 393 24.92 24.17 21.91
C ALA A 393 23.72 23.63 21.12
N ASP A 394 23.47 22.32 21.20
CA ASP A 394 22.32 21.63 20.58
C ASP A 394 21.07 21.66 21.46
N GLY A 395 21.09 22.43 22.55
CA GLY A 395 19.97 22.57 23.48
C GLY A 395 19.72 21.32 24.31
N LYS A 396 20.76 20.58 24.71
CA LYS A 396 20.61 19.37 25.56
C LYS A 396 21.14 19.63 26.97
N LEU A 397 20.42 19.17 27.99
CA LEU A 397 20.94 19.19 29.36
C LEU A 397 22.09 18.20 29.49
N VAL A 398 23.25 18.67 29.97
CA VAL A 398 24.45 17.85 30.19
C VAL A 398 24.87 17.99 31.65
N ILE A 399 25.08 16.85 32.33
CA ILE A 399 25.59 16.78 33.70
C ILE A 399 26.80 15.84 33.70
N SER A 400 27.96 16.33 34.13
CA SER A 400 29.21 15.57 34.08
C SER A 400 29.99 15.65 35.39
N ALA A 401 30.70 14.59 35.73
CA ALA A 401 31.68 14.57 36.80
C ALA A 401 33.00 15.17 36.28
N THR A 402 33.63 16.04 37.06
CA THR A 402 34.87 16.73 36.66
C THR A 402 36.14 15.95 37.04
N GLY A 403 36.02 15.00 37.97
CA GLY A 403 37.11 14.13 38.42
C GLY A 403 37.41 12.97 37.46
N THR A 404 38.68 12.56 37.39
CA THR A 404 39.07 11.34 36.66
C THR A 404 38.67 10.10 37.44
N GLY A 405 38.01 9.13 36.79
CA GLY A 405 37.56 7.90 37.44
C GLY A 405 36.32 8.07 38.33
N THR A 406 35.65 9.22 38.24
CA THR A 406 34.35 9.49 38.88
C THR A 406 33.23 9.55 37.85
N GLY A 407 32.02 9.21 38.25
CA GLY A 407 30.80 9.29 37.45
C GLY A 407 29.67 10.02 38.17
N ILE A 408 28.61 10.35 37.42
CA ILE A 408 27.39 10.98 37.90
C ILE A 408 26.27 9.95 37.99
N ALA A 409 25.64 9.89 39.15
CA ALA A 409 24.39 9.17 39.38
C ALA A 409 23.30 10.15 39.82
N LEU A 410 22.10 9.96 39.28
CA LEU A 410 20.92 10.74 39.63
C LEU A 410 19.90 9.83 40.32
N GLY A 411 19.11 10.42 41.21
CA GLY A 411 18.04 9.73 41.90
C GLY A 411 17.18 10.69 42.72
N GLY A 412 16.63 10.19 43.82
CA GLY A 412 15.71 10.95 44.67
C GLY A 412 14.24 10.65 44.35
N ASP A 413 13.34 11.45 44.91
CA ASP A 413 11.88 11.28 44.81
C ASP A 413 11.22 12.38 43.96
N ALA A 414 12.01 13.14 43.20
CA ALA A 414 11.54 14.10 42.21
C ALA A 414 10.58 13.44 41.22
N ASN A 415 9.28 13.65 41.46
CA ASN A 415 8.18 13.14 40.67
C ASN A 415 7.01 14.12 40.83
N ASP A 416 6.44 14.57 39.72
CA ASP A 416 5.28 15.47 39.68
C ASP A 416 3.95 14.71 39.52
N GLY A 417 3.99 13.37 39.38
CA GLY A 417 2.84 12.51 39.15
C GLY A 417 2.30 12.52 37.71
N THR A 418 2.84 13.37 36.83
CA THR A 418 2.36 13.58 35.45
C THR A 418 3.43 13.39 34.39
N THR A 419 4.65 13.87 34.64
CA THR A 419 5.82 13.87 33.75
C THR A 419 6.89 12.88 34.22
N GLY A 420 6.73 12.29 35.41
CA GLY A 420 7.60 11.24 35.92
C GLY A 420 8.85 11.75 36.64
N ALA A 421 9.92 10.96 36.61
CA ALA A 421 11.19 11.31 37.28
C ALA A 421 11.90 12.47 36.55
N PHE A 422 12.69 13.27 37.26
CA PHE A 422 13.47 14.36 36.64
C PHE A 422 14.31 13.88 35.45
N SER A 423 15.02 12.76 35.60
CA SER A 423 15.83 12.20 34.52
C SER A 423 15.01 11.84 33.28
N ASP A 424 13.77 11.39 33.46
CA ASP A 424 12.86 10.99 32.39
C ASP A 424 12.33 12.21 31.64
N ALA A 425 11.93 13.24 32.37
CA ALA A 425 11.45 14.50 31.81
C ALA A 425 12.46 15.20 30.89
N TYR A 426 13.76 14.92 31.06
CA TYR A 426 14.85 15.48 30.24
C TYR A 426 15.63 14.42 29.45
N GLY A 427 15.21 13.16 29.52
CA GLY A 427 15.82 11.99 28.88
C GLY A 427 17.31 11.80 29.15
N LEU A 428 17.74 12.03 30.40
CA LEU A 428 19.16 11.99 30.79
C LEU A 428 19.78 10.60 30.73
N ASN A 429 18.95 9.56 30.86
CA ASN A 429 19.37 8.17 30.80
C ASN A 429 18.48 7.34 29.85
N ASP A 430 17.93 7.94 28.79
CA ASP A 430 17.12 7.19 27.81
C ASP A 430 17.87 5.98 27.25
N LEU A 431 17.17 4.86 27.18
CA LEU A 431 17.63 3.61 26.59
C LEU A 431 17.42 3.61 25.08
N LEU A 432 16.26 4.08 24.65
CA LEU A 432 15.83 4.18 23.27
C LEU A 432 15.61 5.64 22.88
N THR A 433 15.85 5.96 21.62
CA THR A 433 15.61 7.28 21.01
C THR A 433 14.91 7.10 19.68
N GLY A 434 14.14 8.11 19.28
CA GLY A 434 13.36 8.09 18.04
C GLY A 434 12.03 8.81 18.24
N THR A 435 11.20 8.77 17.20
CA THR A 435 9.84 9.32 17.21
C THR A 435 8.78 8.27 16.86
N GLY A 436 9.19 7.13 16.30
CA GLY A 436 8.33 5.98 16.01
C GLY A 436 9.12 4.80 15.47
N ALA A 437 8.46 3.87 14.78
CA ALA A 437 9.12 2.69 14.24
C ALA A 437 10.14 3.01 13.15
N SER A 438 9.98 4.12 12.43
CA SER A 438 10.85 4.49 11.30
C SER A 438 12.27 4.91 11.71
N ASP A 439 12.48 5.34 12.95
CA ASP A 439 13.74 5.91 13.45
C ASP A 439 14.16 5.43 14.84
N ILE A 440 13.37 4.54 15.47
CA ILE A 440 13.70 3.92 16.76
C ILE A 440 15.11 3.28 16.74
N LYS A 441 15.88 3.57 17.78
CA LYS A 441 17.23 3.02 17.98
C LYS A 441 17.63 3.05 19.45
N VAL A 442 18.54 2.16 19.82
CA VAL A 442 19.25 2.25 21.11
C VAL A 442 20.06 3.55 21.16
N ALA A 443 20.03 4.24 22.30
CA ALA A 443 20.81 5.45 22.53
C ALA A 443 22.29 5.18 22.21
N THR A 444 22.89 6.04 21.39
CA THR A 444 24.24 5.81 20.83
C THR A 444 25.31 5.55 21.90
N ARG A 445 25.19 6.17 23.08
CA ARG A 445 26.10 5.94 24.20
C ARG A 445 26.06 4.48 24.68
N ILE A 446 24.87 3.87 24.78
CA ILE A 446 24.66 2.50 25.25
C ILE A 446 25.01 1.51 24.14
N ALA A 447 24.67 1.83 22.89
CA ALA A 447 25.03 0.99 21.74
C ALA A 447 26.56 0.86 21.57
N ASN A 448 27.31 1.93 21.85
CA ASN A 448 28.78 1.90 21.78
C ASN A 448 29.43 1.31 23.04
N ASP A 449 28.76 1.39 24.19
CA ASP A 449 29.25 0.89 25.47
C ASP A 449 28.10 0.34 26.31
N SER A 450 27.93 -0.99 26.26
CA SER A 450 26.87 -1.69 26.99
C SER A 450 27.01 -1.60 28.51
N SER A 451 28.20 -1.25 29.03
CA SER A 451 28.39 -1.08 30.47
C SER A 451 27.58 0.08 31.04
N LEU A 452 27.17 1.02 30.17
CA LEU A 452 26.33 2.19 30.49
C LEU A 452 24.84 1.85 30.62
N LEU A 453 24.43 0.62 30.30
CA LEU A 453 23.09 0.15 30.61
C LEU A 453 22.90 0.13 32.14
N ALA A 454 21.96 0.90 32.67
CA ALA A 454 21.72 0.82 34.10
C ALA A 454 21.04 -0.49 34.47
N THR A 455 21.58 -1.09 35.52
CA THR A 455 21.05 -2.30 36.12
C THR A 455 20.56 -2.06 37.54
N GLY A 456 21.06 -1.00 38.19
CA GLY A 456 20.65 -0.59 39.53
C GLY A 456 20.34 0.89 39.66
N ALA A 457 20.04 1.33 40.88
CA ALA A 457 19.62 2.70 41.21
C ALA A 457 20.53 3.35 42.27
N LEU A 458 20.52 4.68 42.30
CA LEU A 458 21.19 5.45 43.35
C LEU A 458 20.53 5.19 44.71
N SER A 459 21.35 5.03 45.76
CA SER A 459 20.87 4.83 47.13
C SER A 459 19.86 5.91 47.55
N SER A 460 18.69 5.44 47.97
CA SER A 460 17.60 6.26 48.53
C SER A 460 17.76 6.51 50.04
N ALA A 461 18.88 6.11 50.64
CA ALA A 461 19.14 6.33 52.06
C ALA A 461 19.03 7.82 52.42
N SER A 462 18.31 8.13 53.49
CA SER A 462 18.20 9.50 54.01
C SER A 462 19.56 9.97 54.54
N GLY A 463 20.02 11.14 54.11
CA GLY A 463 21.29 11.70 54.56
C GLY A 463 22.53 11.01 53.97
N LEU A 464 22.44 10.50 52.73
CA LEU A 464 23.60 10.02 51.98
C LEU A 464 24.66 11.12 51.87
N THR A 465 25.89 10.83 52.28
CA THR A 465 27.01 11.78 52.28
C THR A 465 28.26 11.20 51.63
N ALA A 466 29.28 12.05 51.44
CA ALA A 466 30.58 11.61 50.94
C ALA A 466 31.19 10.53 51.84
N GLY A 467 31.66 9.44 51.24
CA GLY A 467 32.19 8.26 51.91
C GLY A 467 31.19 7.10 52.07
N ASP A 468 29.89 7.36 51.87
CA ASP A 468 28.86 6.31 51.89
C ASP A 468 28.82 5.53 50.57
N THR A 469 28.37 4.29 50.63
CA THR A 469 28.09 3.48 49.42
C THR A 469 26.82 4.01 48.75
N ALA A 470 27.00 4.75 47.65
CA ALA A 470 25.90 5.29 46.86
C ALA A 470 25.37 4.27 45.83
N LEU A 471 26.27 3.46 45.27
CA LEU A 471 25.95 2.41 44.29
C LEU A 471 26.55 1.08 44.71
N THR A 472 25.83 -0.01 44.47
CA THR A 472 26.25 -1.36 44.82
C THR A 472 26.44 -2.19 43.55
N SER A 473 27.60 -2.81 43.40
CA SER A 473 27.83 -3.79 42.32
C SER A 473 26.85 -4.95 42.46
N GLY A 474 26.20 -5.35 41.37
CA GLY A 474 25.21 -6.43 41.39
C GLY A 474 23.82 -6.02 41.89
N GLU A 475 23.59 -4.73 42.14
CA GLU A 475 22.23 -4.20 42.33
C GLU A 475 21.48 -4.31 40.99
N GLY A 476 20.24 -4.81 41.04
CA GLY A 476 19.51 -5.29 39.86
C GLY A 476 18.07 -4.79 39.78
N SER A 477 17.70 -3.78 40.56
CA SER A 477 16.33 -3.24 40.64
C SER A 477 15.81 -2.78 39.27
N VAL A 478 16.63 -2.08 38.50
CA VAL A 478 16.29 -1.56 37.17
C VAL A 478 16.24 -2.70 36.16
N ALA A 479 17.20 -3.63 36.20
CA ALA A 479 17.18 -4.82 35.33
C ALA A 479 15.92 -5.68 35.57
N LYS A 480 15.51 -5.86 36.84
CA LYS A 480 14.26 -6.54 37.20
C LYS A 480 13.02 -5.78 36.73
N ALA A 481 13.02 -4.45 36.83
CA ALA A 481 11.91 -3.62 36.35
C ALA A 481 11.78 -3.68 34.82
N LEU A 482 12.90 -3.66 34.08
CA LEU A 482 12.92 -3.85 32.63
C LEU A 482 12.38 -5.23 32.26
N SER A 483 12.88 -6.30 32.88
CA SER A 483 12.36 -7.66 32.65
C SER A 483 10.85 -7.77 32.96
N ALA A 484 10.40 -7.19 34.08
CA ALA A 484 8.99 -7.19 34.44
C ALA A 484 8.12 -6.39 33.46
N ALA A 485 8.65 -5.36 32.80
CA ALA A 485 7.92 -4.59 31.80
C ALA A 485 7.51 -5.43 30.60
N PHE A 486 8.30 -6.42 30.19
CA PHE A 486 7.95 -7.28 29.04
C PHE A 486 6.83 -8.28 29.36
N SER A 487 6.67 -8.66 30.63
CA SER A 487 5.56 -9.50 31.09
C SER A 487 4.32 -8.71 31.53
N ALA A 488 4.46 -7.41 31.75
CA ALA A 488 3.37 -6.54 32.18
C ALA A 488 2.41 -6.21 31.01
N SER A 489 1.17 -5.89 31.36
CA SER A 489 0.20 -5.32 30.43
C SER A 489 0.44 -3.80 30.34
N HIS A 490 0.51 -3.29 29.12
CA HIS A 490 0.56 -1.86 28.80
C HIS A 490 -0.68 -1.49 28.00
N ASP A 491 -1.12 -0.25 28.19
CA ASP A 491 -2.21 0.32 27.43
C ASP A 491 -1.67 0.84 26.09
N PHE A 492 -2.28 0.38 25.01
CA PHE A 492 -2.02 0.84 23.64
C PHE A 492 -3.26 1.54 23.11
N ASP A 493 -3.06 2.67 22.47
CA ASP A 493 -4.12 3.49 21.90
C ASP A 493 -4.74 2.85 20.66
N ALA A 494 -5.89 3.39 20.25
CA ALA A 494 -6.53 2.96 19.01
C ALA A 494 -5.81 3.58 17.81
N VAL A 495 -5.20 2.73 16.98
CA VAL A 495 -4.42 3.16 15.80
C VAL A 495 -4.78 2.33 14.58
N GLY A 496 -4.91 2.98 13.42
CA GLY A 496 -5.25 2.31 12.17
C GLY A 496 -6.52 1.47 12.28
N SER A 497 -6.40 0.15 12.09
CA SER A 497 -7.49 -0.83 12.24
C SER A 497 -7.53 -1.54 13.60
N LEU A 498 -6.61 -1.21 14.51
CA LEU A 498 -6.50 -1.82 15.84
C LEU A 498 -7.24 -0.95 16.85
N SER A 499 -8.22 -1.55 17.54
CA SER A 499 -8.84 -0.93 18.72
C SER A 499 -7.84 -0.86 19.88
N ALA A 500 -8.01 0.18 20.71
CA ALA A 500 -7.31 0.34 21.98
C ALA A 500 -7.41 -0.93 22.82
N ARG A 501 -6.31 -1.30 23.47
CA ARG A 501 -6.20 -2.57 24.20
C ARG A 501 -5.12 -2.50 25.27
N SER A 502 -5.26 -3.36 26.28
CA SER A 502 -4.21 -3.58 27.28
C SER A 502 -3.62 -4.97 27.09
N THR A 503 -2.32 -5.07 26.79
CA THR A 503 -1.62 -6.35 26.58
C THR A 503 -0.10 -6.19 26.74
N SER A 504 0.67 -7.28 26.67
CA SER A 504 2.14 -7.19 26.67
C SER A 504 2.67 -6.70 25.32
N PHE A 505 3.95 -6.30 25.26
CA PHE A 505 4.58 -5.92 23.98
C PHE A 505 4.46 -7.04 22.92
N ALA A 506 4.71 -8.29 23.31
CA ALA A 506 4.57 -9.44 22.42
C ALA A 506 3.11 -9.65 21.98
N GLY A 507 2.16 -9.48 22.91
CA GLY A 507 0.72 -9.57 22.59
C GLY A 507 0.26 -8.49 21.60
N TYR A 508 0.78 -7.28 21.73
CA TYR A 508 0.49 -6.18 20.80
C TYR A 508 1.16 -6.41 19.44
N ALA A 509 2.44 -6.78 19.41
CA ALA A 509 3.15 -7.14 18.18
C ALA A 509 2.43 -8.25 17.41
N GLY A 510 2.01 -9.32 18.10
CA GLY A 510 1.20 -10.38 17.52
C GLY A 510 -0.13 -9.89 16.95
N ALA A 511 -0.76 -8.88 17.55
CA ALA A 511 -1.98 -8.28 17.02
C ALA A 511 -1.74 -7.44 15.75
N VAL A 512 -0.62 -6.72 15.67
CA VAL A 512 -0.22 -5.99 14.45
C VAL A 512 0.01 -6.98 13.31
N ILE A 513 0.80 -8.03 13.55
CA ILE A 513 1.10 -9.09 12.57
C ILE A 513 -0.20 -9.79 12.12
N GLN A 514 -1.07 -10.18 13.06
CA GLN A 514 -2.35 -10.80 12.74
C GLN A 514 -3.27 -9.85 11.95
N GLY A 515 -3.22 -8.55 12.24
CA GLY A 515 -3.95 -7.52 11.50
C GLY A 515 -3.51 -7.46 10.04
N ALA A 516 -2.20 -7.40 9.80
CA ALA A 516 -1.61 -7.45 8.47
C ALA A 516 -1.97 -8.73 7.70
N ALA A 517 -1.82 -9.90 8.34
CA ALA A 517 -2.18 -11.19 7.74
C ALA A 517 -3.66 -11.27 7.38
N THR A 518 -4.55 -10.85 8.29
CA THR A 518 -6.00 -10.83 8.05
C THR A 518 -6.37 -9.89 6.89
N LEU A 519 -5.66 -8.78 6.75
CA LEU A 519 -5.87 -7.83 5.67
C LEU A 519 -5.45 -8.42 4.31
N ALA A 520 -4.29 -9.08 4.26
CA ALA A 520 -3.81 -9.81 3.08
C ALA A 520 -4.75 -10.97 2.71
N ASP A 521 -5.14 -11.81 3.67
CA ASP A 521 -6.07 -12.94 3.45
C ASP A 521 -7.42 -12.48 2.88
N LYS A 522 -7.95 -11.36 3.39
CA LYS A 522 -9.18 -10.74 2.87
C LYS A 522 -9.00 -10.25 1.42
N ALA A 523 -7.87 -9.64 1.11
CA ALA A 523 -7.58 -9.18 -0.25
C ALA A 523 -7.40 -10.34 -1.23
N SER A 524 -6.70 -11.40 -0.81
CA SER A 524 -6.51 -12.64 -1.58
C SER A 524 -7.85 -13.34 -1.86
N THR A 525 -8.67 -13.52 -0.82
CA THR A 525 -10.02 -14.11 -0.98
C THR A 525 -10.91 -13.28 -1.92
N ALA A 526 -10.86 -11.95 -1.80
CA ALA A 526 -11.61 -11.05 -2.68
C ALA A 526 -11.13 -11.14 -4.12
N TYR A 527 -9.81 -11.20 -4.34
CA TYR A 527 -9.21 -11.39 -5.66
C TYR A 527 -9.62 -12.71 -6.30
N ASP A 528 -9.48 -13.85 -5.60
CA ASP A 528 -9.82 -15.16 -6.15
C ASP A 528 -11.31 -15.28 -6.50
N SER A 529 -12.17 -14.72 -5.65
CA SER A 529 -13.61 -14.65 -5.88
C SER A 529 -13.93 -13.82 -7.13
N GLN A 530 -13.35 -12.63 -7.22
CA GLN A 530 -13.59 -11.71 -8.33
C GLN A 530 -13.02 -12.25 -9.64
N LYS A 531 -11.83 -12.85 -9.61
CA LYS A 531 -11.20 -13.51 -10.76
C LYS A 531 -12.08 -14.62 -11.32
N THR A 532 -12.59 -15.49 -10.44
CA THR A 532 -13.50 -16.58 -10.84
C THR A 532 -14.78 -16.04 -11.46
N TYR A 533 -15.36 -14.99 -10.87
CA TYR A 533 -16.56 -14.35 -11.40
C TYR A 533 -16.33 -13.73 -12.78
N THR A 534 -15.26 -12.95 -12.94
CA THR A 534 -14.90 -12.33 -14.22
C THR A 534 -14.62 -13.39 -15.29
N SER A 535 -13.85 -14.44 -14.97
CA SER A 535 -13.59 -15.53 -15.93
C SER A 535 -14.85 -16.29 -16.35
N SER A 536 -15.84 -16.43 -15.46
CA SER A 536 -17.14 -17.01 -15.79
C SER A 536 -17.93 -16.12 -16.77
N LEU A 537 -17.90 -14.80 -16.56
CA LEU A 537 -18.51 -13.84 -17.48
C LEU A 537 -17.80 -13.80 -18.84
N GLU A 538 -16.46 -13.83 -18.86
CA GLU A 538 -15.67 -13.91 -20.09
C GLU A 538 -15.98 -15.20 -20.87
N SER A 539 -16.09 -16.33 -20.18
CA SER A 539 -16.48 -17.61 -20.79
C SER A 539 -17.89 -17.54 -21.38
N THR A 540 -18.83 -16.93 -20.65
CA THR A 540 -20.21 -16.72 -21.12
C THR A 540 -20.24 -15.80 -22.34
N PHE A 541 -19.45 -14.73 -22.32
CA PHE A 541 -19.32 -13.78 -23.43
C PHE A 541 -18.76 -14.46 -24.67
N SER A 542 -17.67 -15.22 -24.52
CA SER A 542 -17.06 -16.01 -25.59
C SER A 542 -18.02 -17.07 -26.13
N SER A 543 -18.77 -17.76 -25.27
CA SER A 543 -19.76 -18.75 -25.72
C SER A 543 -20.91 -18.15 -26.53
N GLN A 544 -21.32 -16.92 -26.25
CA GLN A 544 -22.45 -16.28 -26.95
C GLN A 544 -22.02 -15.48 -28.19
N SER A 545 -20.89 -14.79 -28.09
CA SER A 545 -20.43 -13.83 -29.11
C SER A 545 -19.21 -14.34 -29.87
N GLY A 546 -18.56 -15.42 -29.43
CA GLY A 546 -17.35 -15.97 -30.04
C GLY A 546 -17.62 -16.86 -31.25
N VAL A 547 -16.52 -17.27 -31.90
CA VAL A 547 -16.57 -18.08 -33.12
C VAL A 547 -16.50 -19.57 -32.77
N ASN A 548 -17.48 -20.34 -33.23
CA ASN A 548 -17.40 -21.80 -33.24
C ASN A 548 -16.86 -22.27 -34.61
N VAL A 549 -15.60 -22.71 -34.63
CA VAL A 549 -14.89 -23.10 -35.87
C VAL A 549 -15.62 -24.22 -36.60
N ASP A 550 -16.23 -25.17 -35.89
CA ASP A 550 -16.95 -26.28 -36.51
C ASP A 550 -18.25 -25.79 -37.19
N GLU A 551 -18.98 -24.89 -36.53
CA GLU A 551 -20.17 -24.26 -37.12
C GLU A 551 -19.81 -23.41 -38.34
N GLU A 552 -18.76 -22.60 -38.26
CA GLU A 552 -18.32 -21.77 -39.38
C GLU A 552 -17.80 -22.62 -40.54
N THR A 553 -17.09 -23.72 -40.26
CA THR A 553 -16.61 -24.64 -41.30
C THR A 553 -17.77 -25.36 -42.00
N ALA A 554 -18.79 -25.79 -41.24
CA ALA A 554 -20.02 -26.35 -41.80
C ALA A 554 -20.79 -25.30 -42.63
N ALA A 555 -20.83 -24.05 -42.16
CA ALA A 555 -21.43 -22.94 -42.90
C ALA A 555 -20.68 -22.66 -44.21
N ILE A 556 -19.34 -22.68 -44.22
CA ILE A 556 -18.52 -22.56 -45.44
C ILE A 556 -18.89 -23.67 -46.43
N SER A 557 -18.97 -24.92 -46.00
CA SER A 557 -19.35 -26.04 -46.88
C SER A 557 -20.74 -25.88 -47.49
N THR A 558 -21.70 -25.41 -46.69
CA THR A 558 -23.07 -25.14 -47.13
C THR A 558 -23.11 -24.00 -48.16
N LEU A 559 -22.37 -22.91 -47.90
CA LEU A 559 -22.29 -21.75 -48.78
C LEU A 559 -21.55 -22.06 -50.09
N GLN A 560 -20.51 -22.89 -50.04
CA GLN A 560 -19.82 -23.40 -51.22
C GLN A 560 -20.76 -24.23 -52.10
N SER A 561 -21.54 -25.14 -51.50
CA SER A 561 -22.56 -25.93 -52.21
C SER A 561 -23.61 -25.03 -52.87
N ALA A 562 -24.05 -23.97 -52.18
CA ALA A 562 -24.99 -22.98 -52.72
C ALA A 562 -24.37 -22.16 -53.88
N TYR A 563 -23.09 -21.79 -53.76
CA TYR A 563 -22.35 -21.10 -54.82
C TYR A 563 -22.22 -21.98 -56.07
N GLU A 564 -21.83 -23.25 -55.92
CA GLU A 564 -21.74 -24.21 -57.04
C GLU A 564 -23.08 -24.41 -57.75
N ALA A 565 -24.18 -24.55 -56.98
CA ALA A 565 -25.52 -24.66 -57.53
C ALA A 565 -25.92 -23.41 -58.32
N ALA A 566 -25.66 -22.21 -57.80
CA ALA A 566 -25.93 -20.95 -58.50
C ALA A 566 -25.05 -20.77 -59.76
N ALA A 567 -23.80 -21.21 -59.72
CA ALA A 567 -22.89 -21.21 -60.87
C ALA A 567 -23.38 -22.16 -61.98
N ALA A 568 -23.87 -23.35 -61.62
CA ALA A 568 -24.46 -24.29 -62.57
C ALA A 568 -25.71 -23.70 -63.25
N VAL A 569 -26.58 -23.03 -62.49
CA VAL A 569 -27.76 -22.32 -63.04
C VAL A 569 -27.33 -21.21 -64.00
N MET A 570 -26.31 -20.41 -63.65
CA MET A 570 -25.78 -19.38 -64.57
C MET A 570 -25.22 -19.98 -65.86
N LYS A 571 -24.51 -21.11 -65.78
CA LYS A 571 -23.98 -21.81 -66.95
C LYS A 571 -25.11 -22.28 -67.87
N THR A 572 -26.14 -22.94 -67.33
CA THR A 572 -27.31 -23.37 -68.12
C THR A 572 -28.06 -22.19 -68.74
N LEU A 573 -28.16 -21.06 -68.04
CA LEU A 573 -28.76 -19.84 -68.59
C LEU A 573 -27.94 -19.23 -69.73
N GLN A 574 -26.60 -19.27 -69.64
CA GLN A 574 -25.71 -18.83 -70.74
C GLN A 574 -25.86 -19.73 -71.97
N GLU A 575 -25.94 -21.05 -71.77
CA GLU A 575 -26.20 -22.02 -72.84
C GLU A 575 -27.54 -21.74 -73.52
N MET A 576 -28.63 -21.57 -72.74
CA MET A 576 -29.96 -21.23 -73.28
C MET A 576 -30.00 -19.88 -73.99
N PHE A 577 -29.26 -18.88 -73.50
CA PHE A 577 -29.17 -17.57 -74.14
C PHE A 577 -28.40 -17.63 -75.47
N SER A 578 -27.30 -18.40 -75.52
CA SER A 578 -26.54 -18.66 -76.75
C SER A 578 -27.42 -19.35 -77.79
N THR A 579 -28.14 -20.42 -77.40
CA THR A 579 -29.07 -21.12 -78.31
C THR A 579 -30.18 -20.21 -78.80
N ALA A 580 -30.72 -19.32 -77.95
CA ALA A 580 -31.73 -18.35 -78.38
C ALA A 580 -31.17 -17.31 -79.37
N LEU A 581 -29.91 -16.92 -79.24
CA LEU A 581 -29.21 -16.03 -80.17
C LEU A 581 -28.93 -16.72 -81.53
N ASP A 582 -28.50 -17.97 -81.49
CA ASP A 582 -28.25 -18.80 -82.68
C ASP A 582 -29.53 -19.11 -83.46
N MET A 583 -30.70 -19.04 -82.82
CA MET A 583 -32.02 -19.19 -83.49
C MET A 583 -32.55 -17.89 -84.12
N VAL A 584 -31.92 -16.74 -83.85
CA VAL A 584 -32.36 -15.41 -84.34
C VAL A 584 -31.42 -14.85 -85.42
N GLN A 585 -30.25 -15.45 -85.61
CA GLN A 585 -29.39 -15.27 -86.79
C GLN A 585 -29.80 -16.23 -87.90
#